data_AF-W0HP07-F1
#
_entry.id   AF-W0HP07-F1
#
_cell.length_a   1.000
_cell.length_b   1.000
_cell.length_c   1.000
_cell.angle_alpha   90.00
_cell.angle_beta   90.00
_cell.angle_gamma   90.00
#
_symmetry.space_group_name_H-M   'P 1'
#
loop_
_entity.id
_entity.type
_entity.pdbx_description
1 polymer ?
#
loop_
_entity_poly.entity_id
_entity_poly.type
_entity_poly.pdbx_seq_one_letter_code
_entity_poly.pdbx_strand_id
1 'polypeptide(L)'
;MAIAVTDLVPIDELRTHIEFDAEDRNALIIRYAQAALDYCLRWCDEPRWKTAADVPTLVVSALLLVFADLFEHRTRQSEVQLYKNRAAEQLLWPYHNWRGHGEDT
;
A
#
# COMPACT_ATOMS: atom_id res chain seq x y z
N MET A 1 10.89 13.60 0.02
CA MET A 1 9.60 13.96 0.64
C MET A 1 8.81 12.67 0.75
N ALA A 2 8.25 12.35 1.92
CA ALA A 2 7.48 11.11 2.09
C ALA A 2 5.99 11.43 1.86
N ILE A 3 5.33 10.63 1.01
CA ILE A 3 3.90 10.75 0.74
C ILE A 3 3.15 10.13 1.94
N ALA A 4 2.24 10.89 2.57
CA ALA A 4 1.43 10.37 3.67
C ALA A 4 0.25 9.58 3.10
N VAL A 5 -0.01 8.38 3.64
CA VAL A 5 -1.09 7.52 3.13
C VAL A 5 -2.48 8.16 3.23
N THR A 6 -2.70 8.99 4.24
CA THR A 6 -3.97 9.70 4.44
C THR A 6 -4.24 10.76 3.38
N ASP A 7 -3.24 11.16 2.61
CA ASP A 7 -3.40 12.06 1.45
C ASP A 7 -3.88 11.29 0.20
N LEU A 8 -3.75 9.96 0.18
CA LEU A 8 -4.25 9.08 -0.88
C LEU A 8 -5.59 8.46 -0.53
N VAL A 9 -5.69 7.93 0.69
CA VAL A 9 -6.86 7.22 1.21
C VAL A 9 -7.17 7.75 2.60
N PRO A 10 -8.26 8.51 2.78
CA PRO A 10 -8.69 8.98 4.09
C PRO A 10 -8.93 7.83 5.06
N ILE A 11 -8.79 8.09 6.36
CA ILE A 11 -8.97 7.06 7.42
C ILE A 11 -10.34 6.38 7.37
N ASP A 12 -11.39 7.11 6.98
CA ASP A 12 -12.74 6.56 6.85
C ASP A 12 -12.80 5.49 5.76
N GLU A 13 -12.16 5.73 4.62
CA GLU A 13 -12.09 4.77 3.51
C GLU A 13 -11.23 3.55 3.87
N LEU A 14 -10.10 3.76 4.58
CA LEU A 14 -9.28 2.66 5.11
C LEU A 14 -10.10 1.76 6.04
N ARG A 15 -10.90 2.35 6.94
CA ARG A 15 -11.80 1.61 7.84
C ARG A 15 -12.89 0.86 7.08
N THR A 16 -13.53 1.50 6.11
CA THR A 16 -14.52 0.86 5.25
C THR A 16 -13.92 -0.33 4.50
N HIS A 17 -12.67 -0.23 4.02
CA HIS A 17 -12.02 -1.31 3.28
C HIS A 17 -11.84 -2.59 4.10
N ILE A 18 -11.58 -2.48 5.41
CA ILE A 18 -11.44 -3.62 6.33
C ILE A 18 -12.70 -3.86 7.17
N GLU A 19 -13.82 -3.24 6.81
CA GLU A 19 -15.11 -3.36 7.52
C GLU A 19 -15.00 -3.11 9.04
N PHE A 20 -14.19 -2.12 9.43
CA PHE A 20 -13.89 -1.82 10.84
C PHE A 20 -14.51 -0.50 11.30
N ASP A 21 -15.59 -0.57 12.07
CA ASP A 21 -16.39 0.61 12.45
C ASP A 21 -15.81 1.43 13.62
N ALA A 22 -14.92 0.87 14.44
CA ALA A 22 -14.41 1.56 15.62
C ALA A 22 -13.28 2.56 15.31
N GLU A 23 -13.12 3.58 16.14
CA GLU A 23 -12.11 4.65 15.95
C GLU A 23 -10.88 4.49 16.85
N ASP A 24 -10.93 3.58 17.83
CA ASP A 24 -9.91 3.37 18.85
C ASP A 24 -8.57 2.85 18.28
N ARG A 25 -8.58 2.37 17.03
CA ARG A 25 -7.41 1.80 16.34
C ARG A 25 -6.91 2.63 15.18
N ASN A 26 -7.40 3.86 14.99
CA ASN A 26 -7.02 4.71 13.86
C ASN A 26 -5.50 4.84 13.70
N ALA A 27 -4.77 5.02 14.81
CA ALA A 27 -3.31 5.11 14.77
C ALA A 27 -2.62 3.83 14.26
N LEU A 28 -3.17 2.65 14.56
CA LEU A 28 -2.65 1.37 14.11
C LEU A 28 -3.02 1.12 12.63
N ILE A 29 -4.25 1.45 12.25
CA ILE A 29 -4.73 1.37 10.86
C ILE A 29 -3.86 2.23 9.95
N ILE A 30 -3.61 3.49 10.33
CA ILE A 30 -2.74 4.41 9.59
C ILE A 30 -1.32 3.84 9.49
N ARG A 31 -0.79 3.21 10.56
CA ARG A 31 0.54 2.60 10.52
C ARG A 31 0.61 1.45 9.50
N TYR A 32 -0.38 0.57 9.46
CA TYR A 32 -0.41 -0.53 8.48
C TYR A 32 -0.60 -0.01 7.05
N ALA A 33 -1.48 0.97 6.86
CA ALA A 33 -1.69 1.59 5.56
C ALA A 33 -0.41 2.31 5.06
N GLN A 34 0.32 3.02 5.94
CA GLN A 34 1.58 3.65 5.58
C GLN A 34 2.66 2.60 5.24
N ALA A 35 2.73 1.50 5.99
CA ALA A 35 3.66 0.42 5.67
C ALA A 35 3.35 -0.24 4.31
N ALA A 36 2.06 -0.41 4.00
CA ALA A 36 1.61 -0.89 2.69
C ALA A 36 1.96 0.10 1.56
N LEU A 37 1.78 1.40 1.79
CA LEU A 37 2.22 2.44 0.84
C LEU A 37 3.72 2.37 0.58
N ASP A 38 4.53 2.35 1.64
CA ASP A 38 5.98 2.28 1.53
C ASP A 38 6.43 1.02 0.77
N TYR A 39 5.74 -0.11 0.98
CA TYR A 39 5.97 -1.33 0.21
C TYR A 39 5.65 -1.14 -1.28
N CYS A 40 4.46 -0.64 -1.61
CA CYS A 40 4.04 -0.43 -3.00
C CYS A 40 4.94 0.57 -3.74
N LEU A 41 5.31 1.68 -3.10
CA LEU A 41 6.20 2.69 -3.68
C LEU A 41 7.60 2.14 -3.94
N ARG A 42 8.17 1.41 -2.98
CA ARG A 42 9.49 0.75 -3.15
C ARG A 42 9.45 -0.35 -4.21
N TRP A 43 8.33 -1.06 -4.31
CA TRP A 43 8.16 -2.09 -5.32
C TRP A 43 8.12 -1.47 -6.72
N CYS A 44 7.39 -0.36 -6.91
CA CYS A 44 7.32 0.30 -8.21
C CYS A 44 8.57 1.11 -8.56
N ASP A 45 9.28 1.66 -7.58
CA ASP A 45 10.52 2.44 -7.73
C ASP A 45 10.43 3.58 -8.77
N GLU A 46 9.29 4.30 -8.80
CA GLU A 46 9.01 5.36 -9.76
C GLU A 46 9.38 6.75 -9.19
N PRO A 47 10.51 7.36 -9.58
CA PRO A 47 10.98 8.64 -9.03
C PRO A 47 10.08 9.84 -9.40
N ARG A 48 9.18 9.70 -10.37
CA ARG A 48 8.25 10.77 -10.78
C ARG A 48 7.15 10.99 -9.76
N TRP A 49 6.86 10.03 -8.89
CA TRP A 49 5.83 10.17 -7.87
C TRP A 49 6.33 11.02 -6.70
N LYS A 50 6.02 12.31 -6.72
CA LYS A 50 6.48 13.28 -5.72
C LYS A 50 5.37 13.66 -4.75
N THR A 51 4.12 13.51 -5.16
CA THR A 51 2.91 13.90 -4.45
C THR A 51 1.87 12.78 -4.48
N ALA A 52 0.87 12.83 -3.61
CA ALA A 52 -0.22 11.86 -3.59
C ALA A 52 -0.96 11.76 -4.93
N ALA A 53 -1.11 12.88 -5.65
CA ALA A 53 -1.79 12.94 -6.94
C ALA A 53 -1.01 12.24 -8.08
N ASP A 54 0.28 12.01 -7.91
CA ASP A 54 1.10 11.32 -8.91
C ASP A 54 0.90 9.80 -8.85
N VAL A 55 0.37 9.27 -7.74
CA VAL A 55 0.22 7.83 -7.52
C VAL A 55 -1.02 7.32 -8.26
N PRO A 56 -0.87 6.35 -9.18
CA PRO A 56 -1.99 5.80 -9.94
C PRO A 56 -3.02 5.09 -9.07
N THR A 57 -4.30 5.16 -9.44
CA THR A 57 -5.39 4.46 -8.73
C THR A 57 -5.14 2.95 -8.60
N LEU A 58 -4.52 2.31 -9.60
CA LEU A 58 -4.19 0.88 -9.51
C LEU A 58 -3.17 0.57 -8.40
N VAL A 59 -2.22 1.48 -8.15
CA VAL A 59 -1.26 1.37 -7.04
C VAL A 59 -1.97 1.58 -5.71
N VAL A 60 -2.94 2.50 -5.65
CA VAL A 60 -3.81 2.68 -4.46
C VAL A 60 -4.62 1.42 -4.19
N SER A 61 -5.20 0.78 -5.21
CA SER A 61 -5.91 -0.50 -5.05
C SER A 61 -4.98 -1.62 -4.56
N ALA A 62 -3.75 -1.69 -5.04
CA ALA A 62 -2.75 -2.65 -4.54
C ALA A 62 -2.37 -2.39 -3.08
N LEU A 63 -2.21 -1.11 -2.71
CA LEU A 63 -1.98 -0.70 -1.33
C LEU A 63 -3.09 -1.19 -0.41
N LEU A 64 -4.35 -1.08 -0.81
CA LEU A 64 -5.50 -1.53 -0.01
C LEU A 64 -5.45 -3.03 0.26
N LEU A 65 -5.11 -3.83 -0.76
CA LEU A 65 -4.95 -5.29 -0.62
C LEU A 65 -3.82 -5.66 0.35
N VAL A 66 -2.68 -4.98 0.28
CA VAL A 66 -1.53 -5.22 1.19
C VAL A 66 -1.86 -4.73 2.60
N PHE A 67 -2.55 -3.60 2.72
CA PHE A 67 -3.01 -3.05 3.99
C PHE A 67 -3.96 -4.02 4.71
N ALA A 68 -4.97 -4.55 4.02
CA ALA A 68 -5.90 -5.52 4.57
C ALA A 68 -5.17 -6.80 5.03
N ASP A 69 -4.20 -7.27 4.24
CA ASP A 69 -3.37 -8.44 4.60
C ASP A 69 -2.59 -8.20 5.91
N LEU A 70 -1.99 -7.03 6.09
CA LEU A 70 -1.29 -6.66 7.33
C LEU A 70 -2.22 -6.56 8.54
N PHE A 71 -3.47 -6.14 8.34
CA PHE A 71 -4.45 -6.00 9.41
C PHE A 71 -4.98 -7.36 9.89
N GLU A 72 -5.26 -8.27 8.97
CA GLU A 72 -5.79 -9.62 9.23
C GLU A 72 -4.71 -10.60 9.66
N HIS A 73 -3.53 -10.58 9.03
CA HIS A 73 -2.45 -11.55 9.25
C HIS A 73 -1.29 -10.93 10.04
N ARG A 74 -1.40 -10.97 11.37
CA ARG A 74 -0.52 -10.19 12.28
C ARG A 74 0.75 -10.90 12.70
N THR A 75 0.88 -12.19 12.45
CA THR A 75 2.02 -13.00 12.87
C THR A 75 2.87 -13.38 11.67
N ARG A 76 4.20 -13.39 11.87
CA ARG A 76 5.15 -13.82 10.84
C ARG A 76 4.96 -15.28 10.43
N GLN A 77 4.42 -16.09 11.34
CA GLN A 77 4.10 -17.50 11.13
C GLN A 77 2.67 -17.72 11.60
N SER A 78 1.93 -18.52 10.84
CA SER A 78 0.57 -18.95 11.14
C SER A 78 0.49 -20.47 11.01
N GLU A 79 -0.43 -21.07 11.76
CA GLU A 79 -0.69 -22.51 11.65
C GLU A 79 -1.37 -22.84 10.31
N VAL A 80 -2.11 -21.88 9.76
CA VAL A 80 -2.76 -21.97 8.45
C VAL A 80 -1.85 -21.41 7.36
N GLN A 81 -1.81 -22.08 6.21
CA GLN A 81 -1.08 -21.59 5.04
C GLN A 81 -1.83 -20.41 4.41
N LEU A 82 -1.12 -19.30 4.19
CA LEU A 82 -1.61 -18.17 3.43
C LEU A 82 -1.21 -18.29 1.95
N TYR A 83 -2.11 -17.93 1.05
CA TYR A 83 -1.86 -17.93 -0.39
C TYR A 83 -1.73 -16.51 -0.92
N LYS A 84 -0.73 -16.27 -1.77
CA LYS A 84 -0.50 -14.96 -2.36
C LYS A 84 -1.68 -14.56 -3.26
N ASN A 85 -2.30 -13.43 -2.98
CA ASN A 85 -3.25 -12.82 -3.91
C ASN A 85 -2.49 -12.23 -5.10
N ARG A 86 -2.72 -12.79 -6.31
CA ARG A 86 -2.06 -12.36 -7.54
C ARG A 86 -2.44 -10.94 -7.97
N ALA A 87 -3.62 -10.45 -7.57
CA ALA A 87 -4.10 -9.14 -7.97
C ALA A 87 -3.18 -8.02 -7.49
N ALA A 88 -2.69 -8.09 -6.25
CA ALA A 88 -1.81 -7.06 -5.69
C ALA A 88 -0.54 -6.86 -6.55
N GLU A 89 0.09 -7.95 -6.98
CA GLU A 89 1.27 -7.88 -7.86
C GLU A 89 0.92 -7.44 -9.28
N GLN A 90 -0.18 -7.95 -9.84
CA GLN A 90 -0.62 -7.60 -11.19
C GLN A 90 -0.99 -6.12 -11.33
N LEU A 91 -1.52 -5.50 -10.27
CA LEU A 91 -1.85 -4.09 -10.23
C LEU A 91 -0.61 -3.19 -10.20
N LEU A 92 0.45 -3.63 -9.50
CA LEU A 92 1.70 -2.88 -9.42
C LEU A 92 2.56 -3.04 -10.69
N TRP A 93 2.50 -4.22 -11.34
CA TRP A 93 3.38 -4.59 -12.46
C TRP A 93 3.55 -3.56 -13.58
N PRO A 94 2.49 -2.92 -14.10
CA PRO A 94 2.60 -1.93 -15.16
C PRO A 94 3.39 -0.67 -14.77
N TYR A 95 3.47 -0.40 -13.47
CA TYR A 95 4.11 0.80 -12.90
C TYR A 95 5.50 0.51 -12.32
N HIS A 96 6.00 -0.71 -12.46
CA HIS A 96 7.37 -1.03 -12.09
C HIS A 96 8.34 -0.28 -13.00
N ASN A 97 9.21 0.54 -12.42
CA ASN A 97 10.27 1.20 -13.14
C ASN A 97 11.40 0.20 -13.46
N TRP A 98 11.37 -0.33 -14.68
CA TRP A 98 12.40 -1.28 -15.15
C TRP A 98 13.75 -0.63 -15.49
N ARG A 99 13.80 0.70 -15.63
CA ARG A 99 15.01 1.40 -16.08
C ARG A 99 15.97 1.74 -14.95
N GLY A 100 15.58 1.51 -13.69
CA GLY A 100 16.32 1.94 -12.50
C GLY A 100 16.37 3.48 -12.39
N HIS A 101 17.03 3.99 -11.35
CA HIS A 101 17.42 5.39 -11.29
C HIS A 101 18.48 5.65 -12.37
N GLY A 102 18.04 5.99 -13.58
CA GLY A 102 18.95 6.51 -14.60
C GLY A 102 19.67 7.71 -14.03
N GLU A 103 21.01 7.68 -14.05
CA GLU A 103 21.83 8.84 -13.76
C GLU A 103 21.37 9.98 -14.68
N ASP A 104 20.81 11.03 -14.10
CA ASP A 104 20.63 12.31 -14.78
C ASP A 104 22.03 12.84 -15.14
N THR A 105 22.50 12.53 -16.35
CA THR A 105 23.55 13.29 -17.05
C THR A 105 22.98 14.53 -17.71
#